data_AF-A0A448WY20-F1
#
_entry.id   AF-A0A448WY20-F1
#
_cell.length_a   1.000
_cell.length_b   1.000
_cell.length_c   1.000
_cell.angle_alpha   90.00
_cell.angle_beta   90.00
_cell.angle_gamma   90.00
#
_symmetry.space_group_name_H-M   'P 1'
#
loop_
_entity.id
_entity.type
_entity.pdbx_description
1 polymer ?
#
loop_
_entity_poly.entity_id
_entity_poly.type
_entity_poly.pdbx_seq_one_letter_code
_entity_poly.pdbx_strand_id
1 'polypeptide(L)'
;MIGEVQYGGRVTDDYDKRLLNTYARVWFSENMFGDAFEFYKGYKIPRCRTLEDYRSKIDTLPLVDSPECFGLHSNADITYQTNNTDAMLSTIVNIQPKDSGGGGGETRESVVYRLAEDMLQKLPQDYNPYEVRGLRELFIYSLISSNYCS
;
A
#
# COMPACT_ATOMS: atom_id res chain seq x y z
N MET A 1 -22.55 -1.69 18.05
CA MET A 1 -22.57 -3.08 18.56
C MET A 1 -21.66 -4.00 17.74
N ILE A 2 -21.92 -4.27 16.46
CA ILE A 2 -21.12 -5.24 15.67
C ILE A 2 -19.67 -4.79 15.50
N GLY A 3 -19.41 -3.59 14.98
CA GLY A 3 -18.04 -3.12 14.72
C GLY A 3 -17.21 -2.92 15.99
N GLU A 4 -17.79 -2.35 17.05
CA GLU A 4 -17.06 -1.98 18.28
C GLU A 4 -16.98 -3.10 19.33
N VAL A 5 -18.03 -3.89 19.51
CA VAL A 5 -18.11 -4.89 20.61
C VAL A 5 -17.71 -6.27 20.12
N GLN A 6 -18.23 -6.72 18.98
CA GLN A 6 -17.98 -8.07 18.46
C GLN A 6 -16.59 -8.21 17.82
N TYR A 7 -16.14 -7.15 17.14
CA TYR A 7 -14.91 -7.14 16.35
C TYR A 7 -13.88 -6.11 16.83
N GLY A 8 -14.28 -5.08 17.59
CA GLY A 8 -13.41 -3.96 17.96
C GLY A 8 -12.21 -4.33 18.83
N GLY A 9 -12.30 -5.41 19.62
CA GLY A 9 -11.16 -5.93 20.38
C GLY A 9 -10.12 -6.69 19.54
N ARG A 10 -10.45 -7.05 18.28
CA ARG A 10 -9.53 -7.72 17.35
C ARG A 10 -8.86 -6.77 16.37
N VAL A 11 -9.37 -5.54 16.26
CA VAL A 11 -8.85 -4.52 15.36
C VAL A 11 -8.03 -3.53 16.17
N THR A 12 -6.72 -3.46 15.91
CA THR A 12 -5.79 -2.60 16.66
C THR A 12 -5.72 -1.20 16.06
N ASP A 13 -5.83 -1.07 14.75
CA ASP A 13 -5.72 0.20 14.03
C ASP A 13 -7.05 0.99 14.03
N ASP A 14 -6.98 2.31 14.24
CA ASP A 14 -8.16 3.16 14.34
C ASP A 14 -8.82 3.44 12.99
N TYR A 15 -8.07 3.43 11.89
CA TYR A 15 -8.63 3.52 10.54
C TYR A 15 -9.37 2.24 10.17
N ASP A 16 -8.84 1.07 10.53
CA ASP A 16 -9.53 -0.20 10.31
C ASP A 16 -10.85 -0.28 11.09
N LYS A 17 -10.88 0.23 12.34
CA LYS A 17 -12.13 0.35 13.12
C LYS A 17 -13.13 1.26 12.42
N ARG A 18 -12.66 2.40 11.88
CA ARG A 18 -13.51 3.34 11.15
C ARG A 18 -14.07 2.72 9.87
N LEU A 19 -13.26 1.98 9.13
CA LEU A 19 -13.66 1.26 7.92
C LEU A 19 -14.74 0.22 8.25
N LEU A 20 -14.50 -0.62 9.26
CA LEU A 20 -15.43 -1.65 9.70
C LEU A 20 -16.79 -1.06 10.12
N ASN A 21 -16.76 0.04 10.90
CA ASN A 21 -17.98 0.74 11.30
C ASN A 21 -18.72 1.35 10.10
N THR A 22 -18.00 1.78 9.05
CA THR A 22 -18.59 2.30 7.83
C THR A 22 -19.31 1.18 7.06
N TYR A 23 -18.66 0.02 6.88
CA TYR A 23 -19.30 -1.16 6.28
C TYR A 23 -20.56 -1.58 7.05
N ALA A 24 -20.46 -1.67 8.38
CA ALA A 24 -21.60 -2.05 9.21
C ALA A 24 -22.79 -1.10 9.04
N ARG A 25 -22.55 0.22 8.92
CA ARG A 25 -23.62 1.21 8.72
C ARG A 25 -24.28 1.09 7.34
N VAL A 26 -23.50 0.84 6.29
CA VAL A 26 -24.04 0.72 4.92
C VAL A 26 -24.84 -0.57 4.77
N TRP A 27 -24.27 -1.69 5.22
CA TRP A 27 -24.87 -3.01 5.06
C TRP A 27 -26.04 -3.29 6.01
N PHE A 28 -25.96 -2.84 7.27
CA PHE A 28 -27.04 -2.99 8.25
C PHE A 28 -27.88 -1.70 8.34
N SER A 29 -28.42 -1.27 7.19
CA SER A 29 -29.38 -0.17 7.10
C SER A 29 -30.81 -0.69 6.86
N GLU A 30 -31.83 0.13 7.08
CA GLU A 30 -33.23 -0.25 6.82
C GLU A 30 -33.45 -0.67 5.35
N ASN A 31 -32.65 -0.11 4.44
CA ASN A 31 -32.65 -0.46 3.02
C ASN A 31 -32.37 -1.94 2.78
N MET A 32 -31.62 -2.61 3.66
CA MET A 32 -31.29 -4.04 3.56
C MET A 32 -32.54 -4.93 3.48
N PHE A 33 -33.65 -4.52 4.09
CA PHE A 33 -34.89 -5.29 4.10
C PHE A 33 -35.70 -5.13 2.80
N GLY A 34 -35.35 -4.14 1.96
CA GLY A 34 -36.03 -3.89 0.69
C GLY A 34 -35.75 -4.96 -0.37
N ASP A 35 -36.74 -5.27 -1.19
CA ASP A 35 -36.64 -6.26 -2.28
C ASP A 35 -35.62 -5.87 -3.37
N ALA A 36 -35.29 -4.59 -3.47
CA ALA A 36 -34.33 -4.05 -4.42
C ALA A 36 -32.89 -4.00 -3.88
N PHE A 37 -32.66 -4.36 -2.61
CA PHE A 37 -31.33 -4.26 -2.02
C PHE A 37 -30.38 -5.33 -2.59
N GLU A 38 -29.21 -4.88 -3.00
CA GLU A 38 -28.10 -5.72 -3.41
C GLU A 38 -26.80 -5.14 -2.83
N PHE A 39 -25.92 -6.00 -2.34
CA PHE A 39 -24.61 -5.58 -1.82
C PHE A 39 -23.70 -5.06 -2.93
N TYR A 40 -23.82 -5.72 -4.08
CA TYR A 40 -23.15 -5.40 -5.33
C TYR A 40 -24.02 -5.96 -6.47
N LYS A 41 -23.78 -5.53 -7.71
CA LYS A 41 -24.57 -5.97 -8.86
C LYS A 41 -24.59 -7.50 -8.96
N GLY A 42 -25.75 -8.12 -8.72
CA GLY A 42 -25.92 -9.57 -8.72
C GLY A 42 -25.79 -10.26 -7.35
N TYR A 43 -25.32 -9.56 -6.31
CA TYR A 43 -25.19 -10.05 -4.93
C TYR A 43 -26.40 -9.61 -4.11
N LYS A 44 -27.52 -10.29 -4.33
CA LYS A 44 -28.78 -10.07 -3.60
C LYS A 44 -28.90 -10.99 -2.40
N ILE A 45 -29.66 -10.57 -1.40
CA ILE A 45 -30.00 -11.42 -0.25
C ILE A 45 -31.03 -12.46 -0.72
N PRO A 46 -30.69 -13.77 -0.75
CA PRO A 46 -31.64 -14.79 -1.15
C PRO A 46 -32.74 -14.96 -0.10
N ARG A 47 -34.00 -14.98 -0.54
CA ARG A 47 -35.17 -15.26 0.31
C ARG A 47 -35.58 -16.71 0.15
N CYS A 48 -34.82 -17.59 0.78
CA CYS A 48 -35.02 -19.04 0.69
C CYS A 48 -35.56 -19.60 2.02
N ARG A 49 -36.31 -20.71 1.94
CA ARG A 49 -36.89 -21.37 3.14
C ARG A 49 -36.06 -22.58 3.59
N THR A 50 -35.41 -23.26 2.65
CA THR A 50 -34.63 -24.48 2.91
C THR A 50 -33.14 -24.21 2.74
N LEU A 51 -32.32 -25.03 3.39
CA LEU A 51 -30.86 -24.94 3.29
C LEU A 51 -30.38 -25.27 1.87
N GLU A 52 -30.98 -26.25 1.20
CA GLU A 52 -30.64 -26.60 -0.18
C GLU A 52 -30.80 -25.42 -1.13
N ASP A 53 -31.88 -24.64 -0.98
CA ASP A 53 -32.14 -23.48 -1.83
C ASP A 53 -31.06 -22.40 -1.66
N TYR A 54 -30.60 -22.17 -0.42
CA TYR A 54 -29.48 -21.26 -0.17
C TYR A 54 -28.19 -21.73 -0.83
N ARG A 55 -27.88 -23.03 -0.74
CA ARG A 55 -26.69 -23.62 -1.37
C ARG A 55 -26.73 -23.47 -2.88
N SER A 56 -27.84 -23.89 -3.50
CA SER A 56 -28.02 -23.75 -4.95
C SER A 56 -27.86 -22.31 -5.41
N LYS A 57 -28.31 -21.32 -4.61
CA LYS A 57 -28.14 -19.92 -4.96
C LYS A 57 -26.70 -19.43 -4.83
N ILE A 58 -25.98 -19.86 -3.80
CA ILE A 58 -24.54 -19.58 -3.64
C ILE A 58 -23.75 -20.16 -4.82
N ASP A 59 -24.11 -21.37 -5.28
CA ASP A 59 -23.45 -22.01 -6.42
C ASP A 59 -23.67 -21.27 -7.75
N THR A 60 -24.67 -20.38 -7.83
CA THR A 60 -24.86 -19.51 -9.02
C THR A 60 -23.96 -18.28 -9.04
N LEU A 61 -23.29 -17.96 -7.93
CA LEU A 61 -22.39 -16.81 -7.86
C LEU A 61 -21.08 -17.09 -8.61
N PRO A 62 -20.42 -16.05 -9.16
CA PRO A 62 -19.15 -16.23 -9.85
C PRO A 62 -18.07 -16.73 -8.88
N LEU A 63 -17.19 -17.60 -9.36
CA LEU A 63 -16.06 -18.13 -8.58
C LEU A 63 -14.98 -17.06 -8.33
N VAL A 64 -14.91 -16.06 -9.21
CA VAL A 64 -13.94 -14.97 -9.14
C VAL A 64 -14.71 -13.67 -8.97
N ASP A 65 -14.47 -13.02 -7.83
CA ASP A 65 -15.09 -11.76 -7.47
C ASP A 65 -14.25 -10.58 -8.00
N SER A 66 -14.90 -9.59 -8.60
CA SER A 66 -14.25 -8.34 -9.00
C SER A 66 -13.94 -7.46 -7.79
N PRO A 67 -12.83 -6.69 -7.74
CA PRO A 67 -12.49 -5.83 -6.61
C PRO A 67 -13.60 -4.83 -6.21
N GLU A 68 -14.40 -4.42 -7.19
CA GLU A 68 -15.52 -3.49 -7.01
C GLU A 68 -16.61 -4.02 -6.07
N CYS A 69 -16.77 -5.34 -5.94
CA CYS A 69 -17.74 -5.91 -5.00
C CYS A 69 -17.35 -5.64 -3.54
N PHE A 70 -16.06 -5.40 -3.29
CA PHE A 70 -15.50 -4.98 -2.00
C PHE A 70 -15.34 -3.46 -1.90
N GLY A 71 -15.90 -2.69 -2.83
CA GLY A 71 -15.75 -1.22 -2.87
C GLY A 71 -14.34 -0.75 -3.25
N LEU A 72 -13.51 -1.62 -3.84
CA LEU A 72 -12.17 -1.27 -4.30
C LEU A 72 -12.18 -0.87 -5.78
N HIS A 73 -11.20 -0.06 -6.18
CA HIS A 73 -10.98 0.28 -7.58
C HIS A 73 -10.44 -0.93 -8.36
N SER A 74 -10.79 -1.05 -9.65
CA SER A 74 -10.34 -2.15 -10.53
C SER A 74 -8.83 -2.37 -10.55
N ASN A 75 -8.04 -1.29 -10.43
CA ASN A 75 -6.57 -1.34 -10.29
C ASN A 75 -6.07 -2.19 -9.11
N ALA A 76 -6.89 -2.47 -8.09
CA ALA A 76 -6.49 -3.36 -6.99
C ALA A 76 -6.15 -4.77 -7.50
N ASP A 77 -6.81 -5.23 -8.56
CA ASP A 77 -6.52 -6.52 -9.19
C ASP A 77 -5.12 -6.52 -9.85
N ILE A 78 -4.77 -5.42 -10.54
CA ILE A 78 -3.44 -5.24 -11.14
C ILE A 78 -2.36 -5.30 -10.07
N THR A 79 -2.54 -4.57 -8.96
CA THR A 79 -1.60 -4.57 -7.84
C THR A 79 -1.46 -5.96 -7.23
N TYR A 80 -2.57 -6.66 -7.02
CA TYR A 80 -2.57 -8.03 -6.49
C TYR A 80 -1.81 -8.99 -7.41
N GLN A 81 -2.12 -8.96 -8.71
CA GLN A 81 -1.46 -9.81 -9.71
C GLN A 81 0.03 -9.50 -9.80
N THR A 82 0.42 -8.23 -9.77
CA THR A 82 1.83 -7.81 -9.77
C THR A 82 2.57 -8.38 -8.56
N ASN A 83 2.03 -8.18 -7.36
CA ASN A 83 2.64 -8.69 -6.12
C ASN A 83 2.75 -10.22 -6.12
N ASN A 84 1.73 -10.91 -6.63
CA ASN A 84 1.73 -12.36 -6.72
C ASN A 84 2.77 -12.88 -7.74
N THR A 85 2.89 -12.22 -8.89
CA THR A 85 3.92 -12.53 -9.88
C THR A 85 5.32 -12.27 -9.33
N ASP A 86 5.54 -11.17 -8.62
CA ASP A 86 6.83 -10.86 -7.98
C ASP A 86 7.21 -11.90 -6.92
N ALA A 87 6.23 -12.36 -6.13
CA ALA A 87 6.43 -13.43 -5.17
C ALA A 87 6.80 -14.75 -5.87
N MET A 88 6.08 -15.11 -6.94
CA MET A 88 6.39 -16.31 -7.75
C MET A 88 7.79 -16.24 -8.36
N LEU A 89 8.16 -15.12 -8.97
CA LEU A 89 9.48 -14.92 -9.57
C LEU A 89 10.58 -15.00 -8.51
N SER A 90 10.37 -14.36 -7.35
CA SER A 90 11.28 -14.44 -6.21
C SER A 90 11.47 -15.88 -5.74
N THR A 91 10.40 -16.67 -5.64
CA THR A 91 10.48 -18.09 -5.30
C THR A 91 11.26 -18.87 -6.36
N ILE A 92 11.03 -18.62 -7.65
CA ILE A 92 11.77 -19.28 -8.74
C ILE A 92 13.27 -18.98 -8.64
N VAL A 93 13.65 -17.72 -8.47
CA VAL A 93 15.06 -17.32 -8.31
C VAL A 93 15.68 -17.97 -7.07
N ASN A 94 14.94 -18.08 -5.97
CA ASN A 94 15.42 -18.71 -4.74
C ASN A 94 15.66 -20.23 -4.88
N ILE A 95 14.94 -20.90 -5.79
CA ILE A 95 15.12 -22.34 -6.07
C ILE A 95 16.35 -22.59 -6.97
N GLN A 96 16.78 -21.59 -7.76
CA GLN A 96 17.91 -21.76 -8.67
C GLN A 96 19.20 -22.12 -7.88
N PRO A 97 19.99 -23.12 -8.35
CA PRO A 97 21.25 -23.45 -7.70
C PRO A 97 22.19 -22.25 -7.78
N LYS A 98 22.62 -21.75 -6.62
CA LYS A 98 23.52 -20.58 -6.53
C LYS A 98 24.91 -20.84 -7.13
N ASP A 99 25.23 -22.10 -7.43
CA ASP A 99 26.54 -22.55 -7.93
C ASP A 99 26.57 -22.94 -9.42
N SER A 100 25.47 -22.83 -10.18
CA SER A 100 25.43 -23.23 -11.59
C SER A 100 25.31 -22.04 -12.56
N GLY A 101 26.27 -21.12 -12.48
CA GLY A 101 26.37 -19.96 -13.38
C GLY A 101 27.79 -19.42 -13.44
N GLY A 102 28.70 -20.20 -14.00
CA GLY A 102 30.08 -19.76 -14.24
C GLY A 102 30.18 -18.70 -15.34
N GLY A 103 30.90 -17.62 -15.02
CA GLY A 103 31.77 -16.90 -15.96
C GLY A 103 31.18 -15.74 -16.75
N GLY A 104 31.60 -14.50 -16.42
CA GLY A 104 31.77 -13.43 -17.41
C GLY A 104 30.97 -12.13 -17.23
N GLY A 105 30.20 -11.98 -16.15
CA GLY A 105 29.49 -10.72 -15.83
C GLY A 105 30.14 -9.95 -14.67
N GLU A 106 29.92 -8.63 -14.64
CA GLU A 106 30.24 -7.76 -13.50
C GLU A 106 29.71 -8.42 -12.21
N THR A 107 30.57 -8.64 -11.21
CA THR A 107 30.16 -9.31 -9.96
C THR A 107 29.16 -8.43 -9.22
N ARG A 108 28.25 -9.05 -8.45
CA ARG A 108 27.28 -8.31 -7.64
C ARG A 108 27.96 -7.28 -6.74
N GLU A 109 29.15 -7.62 -6.23
CA GLU A 109 30.00 -6.76 -5.43
C GLU A 109 30.48 -5.55 -6.24
N SER A 110 31.00 -5.75 -7.46
CA SER A 110 31.43 -4.62 -8.32
C SER A 110 30.29 -3.68 -8.71
N VAL A 111 29.07 -4.19 -8.94
CA VAL A 111 27.88 -3.35 -9.19
C VAL A 111 27.54 -2.51 -7.95
N VAL A 112 27.58 -3.11 -6.76
CA VAL A 112 27.32 -2.41 -5.49
C VAL A 112 28.38 -1.34 -5.22
N TYR A 113 29.66 -1.64 -5.43
CA TYR A 113 30.74 -0.67 -5.29
C TYR A 113 30.58 0.51 -6.25
N ARG A 114 30.28 0.26 -7.53
CA ARG A 114 30.04 1.33 -8.50
C ARG A 114 28.88 2.22 -8.07
N LEU A 115 27.77 1.64 -7.62
CA LEU A 115 26.60 2.40 -7.17
C LEU A 115 26.90 3.25 -5.92
N ALA A 116 27.67 2.71 -4.98
CA ALA A 116 28.09 3.42 -3.78
C ALA A 116 28.99 4.62 -4.11
N GLU A 117 29.94 4.45 -5.03
CA GLU A 117 30.80 5.53 -5.53
C GLU A 117 29.97 6.63 -6.20
N ASP A 118 28.99 6.22 -7.01
CA ASP A 118 28.08 7.13 -7.73
C ASP A 118 27.21 7.96 -6.76
N MET A 119 26.76 7.35 -5.66
CA MET A 119 26.03 8.04 -4.59
C MET A 119 26.95 9.00 -3.82
N LEU A 120 28.20 8.60 -3.55
CA LEU A 120 29.18 9.44 -2.87
C LEU A 120 29.53 10.69 -3.69
N GLN A 121 29.71 10.54 -5.00
CA GLN A 121 29.99 11.68 -5.89
C GLN A 121 28.82 12.66 -6.01
N LYS A 122 27.58 12.19 -5.85
CA LYS A 122 26.38 13.02 -5.86
C LYS A 122 26.12 13.71 -4.52
N LEU A 123 26.89 13.39 -3.48
CA LEU A 123 26.74 14.04 -2.18
C LEU A 123 27.27 15.48 -2.27
N PRO A 124 26.50 16.48 -1.81
CA PRO A 124 27.01 17.83 -1.66
C PRO A 124 28.16 17.87 -0.64
N GLN A 125 28.99 18.93 -0.70
CA GLN A 125 30.11 19.12 0.23
C GLN A 125 29.66 18.99 1.70
N ASP A 126 30.51 18.36 2.51
CA ASP A 126 30.26 18.16 3.93
C ASP A 126 29.90 19.48 4.61
N TYR A 127 28.83 19.44 5.41
CA TYR A 127 28.40 20.59 6.18
C TYR A 127 29.47 20.98 7.21
N ASN A 128 30.21 22.05 6.94
CA ASN A 128 31.18 22.62 7.87
C ASN A 128 30.51 23.70 8.75
N PRO A 129 30.28 23.45 10.07
CA PRO A 129 29.61 24.40 10.95
C PRO A 129 30.35 25.74 11.11
N TYR A 130 31.66 25.77 10.86
CA TYR A 130 32.50 26.95 11.04
C TYR A 130 32.42 27.91 9.85
N GLU A 131 32.30 27.39 8.61
CA GLU A 131 32.12 28.23 7.41
C GLU A 131 30.74 28.91 7.38
N VAL A 132 29.70 28.21 7.81
CA VAL A 132 28.32 28.75 7.84
C VAL A 132 28.17 29.86 8.88
N ARG A 133 28.91 29.80 9.99
CA ARG A 133 28.95 30.89 10.99
C ARG A 133 29.68 32.12 10.47
N GLY A 134 30.83 31.96 9.84
CA GLY A 134 31.58 33.07 9.24
C GLY A 134 30.81 33.76 8.10
N LEU A 135 30.14 32.98 7.24
CA LEU A 135 29.28 33.52 6.19
C LEU A 135 28.04 34.26 6.75
N ARG A 136 27.40 33.76 7.82
CA ARG A 136 26.31 34.49 8.49
C ARG A 136 26.78 35.80 9.10
N GLU A 137 27.91 35.79 9.80
CA GLU A 137 28.46 37.00 10.40
C GLU A 137 28.84 38.02 9.33
N LEU A 138 29.56 37.62 8.28
CA LEU A 138 29.91 38.51 7.16
C LEU A 138 28.69 39.02 6.40
N PHE A 139 27.65 38.20 6.22
CA PHE A 139 26.41 38.62 5.56
C PHE A 139 25.61 39.61 6.42
N ILE A 140 25.55 39.39 7.74
CA ILE A 140 24.93 40.33 8.69
C ILE A 140 25.73 41.64 8.75
N TYR A 141 27.06 41.59 8.82
CA TYR A 141 27.91 42.78 8.82
C TYR A 141 27.79 43.58 7.52
N SER A 142 27.71 42.92 6.36
CA SER A 142 27.48 43.58 5.06
C SER A 142 26.11 44.25 4.99
N LEU A 143 25.05 43.57 5.43
CA LEU A 143 23.69 44.12 5.47
C LEU A 143 23.57 45.32 6.42
N ILE A 144 24.20 45.26 7.58
CA ILE A 144 24.22 46.38 8.53
C ILE A 144 25.03 47.54 7.94
N SER A 145 26.22 47.29 7.40
CA SER A 145 27.07 48.36 6.87
C SER A 145 26.46 49.04 5.63
N SER A 146 25.66 48.33 4.82
CA SER A 146 24.94 48.92 3.69
C SER A 146 23.69 49.72 4.08
N ASN A 147 23.08 49.45 5.24
CA ASN A 147 21.91 50.19 5.74
C ASN A 147 22.27 51.44 6.56
N TYR A 148 23.52 51.55 7.04
CA TYR A 148 24.02 52.71 7.79
C TYR A 148 24.87 53.68 6.95
N CYS A 149 25.00 53.44 5.63
CA CYS A 149 25.73 54.30 4.69
C CYS A 149 24.79 55.00 3.69
N SER A 150 23.69 55.56 4.20
CA SER A 150 22.79 56.48 3.47
C SER A 150 22.33 57.60 4.39
#